data_AF-A0A7C4HZH8-F1
#
_entry.id   AF-A0A7C4HZH8-F1
#
_cell.length_a   1.000
_cell.length_b   1.000
_cell.length_c   1.000
_cell.angle_alpha   90.00
_cell.angle_beta   90.00
_cell.angle_gamma   90.00
#
_symmetry.space_group_name_H-M   'P 1'
#
loop_
_entity.id
_entity.type
_entity.pdbx_description
1 polymer ?
#
loop_
_entity_poly.entity_id
_entity_poly.type
_entity_poly.pdbx_seq_one_letter_code
_entity_poly.pdbx_strand_id
1 'polypeptide(L)' 'MVNRRAFGQRLLKEAMDSGASLLDSTQALEPIIEGGFVKGVVIKDLRTNLKMEIKERVTIDASGYAAVL' A
#
# COMPACT_ATOMS: atom_id res chain seq x y z
N MET A 1 -16.56 -18.69 -12.75
CA MET A 1 -15.23 -18.08 -12.54
C MET A 1 -15.39 -16.57 -12.60
N VAL A 2 -14.85 -15.81 -11.64
CA VAL A 2 -14.98 -14.35 -11.60
C VAL A 2 -13.89 -13.68 -12.44
N ASN A 3 -14.20 -12.57 -13.12
CA ASN A 3 -13.17 -11.69 -13.69
C ASN A 3 -12.44 -11.00 -12.53
N ARG A 4 -11.30 -11.56 -12.12
CA ARG A 4 -10.55 -11.11 -10.93
C ARG A 4 -10.17 -9.64 -11.00
N ARG A 5 -9.75 -9.14 -12.17
CA ARG A 5 -9.33 -7.75 -12.34
C ARG A 5 -10.51 -6.80 -12.14
N ALA A 6 -11.61 -7.00 -12.87
CA ALA A 6 -12.78 -6.14 -12.76
C ALA A 6 -13.40 -6.21 -11.36
N PHE A 7 -13.44 -7.40 -10.76
CA PHE A 7 -13.93 -7.59 -9.41
C PHE A 7 -13.08 -6.87 -8.35
N GLY A 8 -11.75 -6.99 -8.42
CA GLY A 8 -10.84 -6.30 -7.50
C GLY A 8 -10.93 -4.77 -7.64
N GLN A 9 -11.03 -4.26 -8.87
CA GLN A 9 -11.20 -2.83 -9.11
C GLN A 9 -12.54 -2.30 -8.57
N ARG A 10 -13.62 -3.09 -8.62
CA ARG A 10 -14.90 -2.73 -7.98
C ARG A 10 -14.74 -2.60 -6.46
N LEU A 11 -14.11 -3.59 -5.81
CA LEU A 11 -13.86 -3.53 -4.37
C LEU A 11 -12.99 -2.34 -3.97
N LEU A 12 -11.96 -2.04 -4.75
CA LEU A 12 -11.10 -0.88 -4.54
C LEU A 12 -11.89 0.43 -4.65
N LYS A 13 -12.78 0.54 -5.65
CA LYS A 13 -13.67 1.70 -5.78
C LYS A 13 -14.58 1.84 -4.57
N GLU A 14 -15.21 0.76 -4.11
CA GLU A 14 -16.08 0.77 -2.93
C GLU A 14 -15.33 1.23 -1.66
N ALA A 15 -14.06 0.85 -1.50
CA ALA A 15 -13.22 1.33 -0.41
C ALA A 15 -12.92 2.84 -0.51
N MET A 16 -12.59 3.33 -1.72
CA MET A 16 -12.37 4.77 -1.94
C MET A 16 -13.65 5.58 -1.73
N ASP A 17 -14.78 5.10 -2.23
CA ASP A 17 -16.10 5.73 -2.01
C ASP A 17 -16.46 5.76 -0.51
N SER A 18 -15.90 4.84 0.29
CA SER A 18 -16.05 4.80 1.76
C SER A 18 -15.02 5.65 2.52
N GLY A 19 -14.16 6.39 1.82
CA GLY A 19 -13.19 7.33 2.40
C GLY A 19 -11.74 6.84 2.48
N ALA A 20 -11.41 5.68 1.88
CA ALA A 20 -10.01 5.24 1.79
C ALA A 20 -9.22 6.04 0.73
N SER A 21 -7.96 6.32 1.01
CA SER A 21 -7.03 6.91 0.04
C SER A 21 -6.27 5.82 -0.72
N LEU A 22 -6.14 5.99 -2.03
CA LEU A 22 -5.33 5.12 -2.89
C LEU A 22 -4.15 5.88 -3.48
N LEU A 23 -2.94 5.34 -3.28
CA LEU A 23 -1.74 5.72 -4.00
C LEU A 23 -1.43 4.62 -5.02
N ASP A 24 -1.96 4.73 -6.23
CA ASP A 24 -1.62 3.80 -7.31
C ASP A 24 -0.25 4.11 -7.91
N SER A 25 0.32 3.18 -8.68
CA SER A 25 1.70 3.28 -9.19
C SER A 25 2.74 3.64 -8.11
N THR A 26 2.51 3.18 -6.89
CA THR A 26 3.36 3.45 -5.73
C THR A 26 3.84 2.12 -5.16
N GLN A 27 5.13 2.02 -4.89
CA GLN A 27 5.76 0.81 -4.36
C GLN A 27 6.22 1.03 -2.93
N ALA A 28 5.83 0.15 -2.00
CA ALA A 28 6.45 0.05 -0.69
C ALA A 28 7.85 -0.55 -0.82
N LEU A 29 8.85 0.06 -0.17
CA LEU A 29 10.25 -0.35 -0.26
C LEU A 29 10.73 -1.07 1.00
N GLU A 30 10.46 -0.51 2.17
CA GLU A 30 10.88 -1.05 3.47
C GLU A 30 10.02 -0.50 4.62
N PRO A 31 9.84 -1.24 5.73
CA PRO A 31 9.15 -0.74 6.90
C PRO A 31 10.02 0.26 7.67
N ILE A 32 9.39 1.26 8.28
CA ILE A 32 10.06 2.15 9.24
C ILE A 32 9.94 1.52 10.61
N ILE A 33 11.06 1.06 11.20
CA ILE A 33 11.09 0.38 12.50
C ILE A 33 11.70 1.30 13.56
N GLU A 34 10.93 1.62 14.60
CA GLU A 34 11.37 2.42 15.74
C GLU A 34 10.98 1.72 17.05
N GLY A 35 11.96 1.49 17.93
CA GLY A 35 11.72 0.84 19.22
C GLY A 35 11.19 -0.60 19.14
N GLY A 36 11.47 -1.31 18.04
CA GLY A 36 10.98 -2.67 17.79
C GLY A 36 9.55 -2.74 17.21
N PHE A 37 8.96 -1.59 16.84
CA PHE A 37 7.63 -1.52 16.24
C PHE A 37 7.70 -0.92 14.83
N VAL A 38 6.87 -1.43 13.92
CA VAL A 38 6.62 -0.78 12.63
C VAL A 38 5.82 0.49 12.86
N LYS A 39 6.33 1.63 12.37
CA LYS A 39 5.75 2.97 12.50
C LYS A 39 5.38 3.60 11.16
N GLY A 40 5.52 2.86 10.07
CA GLY A 40 5.31 3.37 8.74
C GLY A 40 6.06 2.58 7.68
N VAL A 41 6.13 3.17 6.49
CA VAL A 41 6.73 2.58 5.30
C VAL A 41 7.38 3.67 4.45
N VAL A 42 8.57 3.36 3.92
CA VAL A 42 9.17 4.15 2.84
C VAL A 42 8.54 3.70 1.53
N ILE A 43 7.96 4.64 0.78
CA ILE A 43 7.37 4.38 -0.53
C ILE A 43 8.14 5.09 -1.64
N LYS A 44 7.98 4.58 -2.87
CA LYS A 44 8.42 5.23 -4.10
C LYS A 44 7.24 5.41 -5.05
N ASP A 45 6.97 6.65 -5.43
CA ASP A 45 6.08 6.93 -6.55
C ASP A 45 6.81 6.57 -7.86
N LEU A 46 6.26 5.61 -8.61
CA LEU A 46 6.87 5.11 -9.83
C LEU A 46 6.70 6.06 -11.02
N ARG A 47 5.78 7.03 -10.93
CA ARG A 47 5.58 8.06 -11.96
C ARG A 47 6.65 9.14 -11.87
N THR A 48 6.95 9.59 -10.65
CA THR A 48 7.89 10.69 -10.39
C THR A 48 9.28 10.22 -9.97
N ASN A 49 9.42 8.93 -9.64
CA ASN A 49 10.61 8.34 -9.02
C ASN A 49 10.98 8.91 -7.63
N LEU A 50 10.11 9.71 -7.01
CA LEU A 50 10.36 10.29 -5.70
C LEU A 50 10.12 9.26 -4.59
N LYS A 51 10.98 9.30 -3.56
CA LYS A 51 10.80 8.55 -2.32
C LYS A 51 10.20 9.43 -1.24
N MET A 52 9.33 8.86 -0.43
CA MET A 52 8.69 9.56 0.68
C MET A 52 8.34 8.57 1.81
N GLU A 53 8.24 9.08 3.03
CA GLU A 53 7.83 8.29 4.20
C GLU A 53 6.34 8.48 4.46
N ILE A 54 5.65 7.40 4.78
CA ILE A 54 4.32 7.42 5.36
C ILE A 54 4.41 6.83 6.76
N LYS A 55 4.19 7.66 7.78
CA LYS A 55 4.16 7.23 9.19
C LYS A 55 2.72 6.99 9.63
N GLU A 56 2.45 5.78 10.12
CA GLU A 56 1.13 5.37 10.57
C GLU A 56 1.24 4.40 11.75
N ARG A 57 0.13 4.24 12.49
CA ARG A 57 0.12 3.42 13.72
C ARG A 57 0.18 1.92 13.46
N VAL A 58 -0.34 1.48 12.31
CA VAL A 58 -0.46 0.06 11.93
C VAL A 58 -0.17 -0.06 10.44
N THR A 59 0.63 -1.07 10.08
CA THR A 59 0.93 -1.44 8.69
C THR A 59 0.44 -2.87 8.46
N ILE A 60 -0.21 -3.10 7.31
CA ILE A 60 -0.71 -4.42 6.91
C ILE A 60 0.05 -4.82 5.64
N ASP A 61 0.83 -5.90 5.69
CA ASP A 61 1.43 -6.47 4.47
C ASP A 61 0.39 -7.36 3.76
N ALA A 62 -0.07 -6.86 2.61
CA ALA A 62 -0.94 -7.56 1.69
C ALA A 62 -0.31 -7.70 0.30
N SER A 63 1.04 -7.71 0.22
CA SER A 63 1.82 -7.82 -1.03
C SER A 63 1.73 -9.20 -1.70
N GLY A 64 1.04 -10.15 -1.07
CA GLY A 64 0.84 -11.50 -1.59
C GLY A 64 2.11 -12.34 -1.50
N TYR A 65 2.39 -13.15 -2.52
CA TYR A 65 3.56 -14.03 -2.55
C TYR A 65 4.90 -13.31 -2.38
N ALA A 66 4.97 -12.03 -2.79
CA ALA A 66 6.21 -11.27 -2.77
C ALA A 66 6.74 -10.99 -1.35
N ALA A 67 5.87 -10.98 -0.33
CA ALA A 67 6.22 -10.77 1.09
C ALA A 67 7.23 -9.61 1.27
N VAL A 68 6.81 -8.41 0.88
CA VAL A 68 7.71 -7.26 0.69
C VAL A 68 8.11 -6.60 2.02
N LEU A 69 7.28 -6.66 3.07
CA LEU A 69 7.49 -5.93 4.33
C LEU A 69 7.65 -6.83 5.54
#